data_AF-A0A9D9RT62-F1
#
_entry.id   AF-A0A9D9RT62-F1
#
_cell.length_a   1.000
_cell.length_b   1.000
_cell.length_c   1.000
_cell.angle_alpha   90.00
_cell.angle_beta   90.00
_cell.angle_gamma   90.00
#
_symmetry.space_group_name_H-M   'P 1'
#
loop_
_entity.id
_entity.type
_entity.pdbx_description
1 polymer ?
#
loop_
_entity_poly.entity_id
_entity_poly.type
_entity_poly.pdbx_seq_one_letter_code
_entity_poly.pdbx_strand_id
1 'polypeptide(L)'
;MDKIKPSEIIASRFGISQESAKFYLGRVQKSFKTEKPPHKLIVDFIESQEIEIQLTPYEVAVMLNENNVWPHPLNSPPPIIVDDEDVT
;
A
#
# COMPACT_ATOMS: atom_id res chain seq x y z
N MET A 1 26.35 -5.77 -4.44
CA MET A 1 24.99 -5.56 -4.99
C MET A 1 24.15 -5.02 -3.86
N ASP A 2 23.99 -3.70 -3.80
CA ASP A 2 23.13 -3.05 -2.82
C ASP A 2 21.70 -3.55 -2.99
N LYS A 3 21.18 -4.21 -1.95
CA LYS A 3 19.77 -4.60 -1.89
C LYS A 3 18.98 -3.31 -1.72
N ILE A 4 18.39 -2.82 -2.81
CA ILE A 4 17.47 -1.67 -2.77
C ILE A 4 16.32 -1.99 -1.82
N LYS A 5 16.05 -1.11 -0.85
CA LYS A 5 15.00 -1.35 0.15
C LYS A 5 13.62 -1.20 -0.48
N PRO A 6 12.60 -1.95 -0.02
CA PRO A 6 11.22 -1.79 -0.51
C PRO A 6 10.70 -0.33 -0.48
N SER A 7 11.07 0.42 0.56
CA SER A 7 10.70 1.84 0.66
C SER A 7 11.38 2.73 -0.38
N GLU A 8 12.58 2.38 -0.84
CA GLU A 8 13.27 3.13 -1.90
C GLU A 8 12.63 2.90 -3.26
N ILE A 9 12.16 1.68 -3.52
CA ILE A 9 11.42 1.34 -4.75
C ILE A 9 10.11 2.12 -4.82
N ILE A 10 9.32 2.08 -3.73
CA ILE A 10 8.04 2.83 -3.64
C ILE A 10 8.27 4.33 -3.73
N ALA A 11 9.28 4.86 -3.04
CA ALA A 11 9.64 6.28 -3.12
C ALA A 11 9.97 6.70 -4.55
N SER A 12 10.81 5.93 -5.24
CA SER A 12 11.17 6.20 -6.63
C SER A 12 9.97 6.08 -7.58
N ARG A 13 9.10 5.09 -7.36
CA ARG A 13 7.96 4.82 -8.25
C ARG A 13 6.90 5.92 -8.20
N PHE A 14 6.58 6.41 -7.00
CA PHE A 14 5.53 7.42 -6.83
C PHE A 14 6.07 8.85 -6.67
N GLY A 15 7.40 9.04 -6.75
CA GLY A 15 8.01 10.37 -6.58
C GLY A 15 7.83 10.94 -5.17
N ILE A 16 7.70 10.08 -4.16
CA ILE A 16 7.50 10.47 -2.75
C ILE A 16 8.77 10.29 -1.91
N SER A 17 8.81 10.87 -0.72
CA SER A 17 9.93 10.65 0.20
C SER A 17 10.03 9.18 0.66
N GLN A 18 11.25 8.74 1.01
CA GLN A 18 11.43 7.40 1.60
C GLN A 18 10.64 7.22 2.90
N GLU A 19 10.44 8.29 3.68
CA GLU A 19 9.65 8.24 4.91
C GLU A 19 8.17 8.02 4.61
N SER A 20 7.62 8.77 3.64
CA SER A 20 6.25 8.57 3.13
C SER A 20 6.07 7.15 2.58
N ALA A 21 7.05 6.62 1.85
CA ALA A 21 7.03 5.25 1.34
C ALA A 21 7.04 4.18 2.45
N LYS A 22 7.85 4.37 3.51
CA LYS A 22 7.83 3.50 4.69
C LYS A 22 6.47 3.53 5.38
N PHE A 23 5.90 4.72 5.55
CA PHE A 23 4.59 4.90 6.15
C PHE A 23 3.51 4.20 5.32
N TYR A 24 3.56 4.36 3.99
CA TYR A 24 2.68 3.72 3.04
C TYR A 24 2.69 2.19 3.17
N LEU A 25 3.87 1.57 3.09
CA LEU A 25 4.03 0.11 3.26
C LEU A 25 3.53 -0.38 4.63
N GLY A 26 3.80 0.39 5.69
CA GLY A 26 3.30 0.09 7.03
C GLY A 26 1.77 0.20 7.13
N ARG A 27 1.14 1.13 6.39
CA ARG A 27 -0.32 1.25 6.32
C ARG A 27 -0.95 0.08 5.58
N VAL A 28 -0.37 -0.37 4.46
CA VAL A 28 -0.83 -1.58 3.75
C VAL A 28 -0.82 -2.79 4.69
N GLN A 29 0.26 -2.98 5.45
CA GLN A 29 0.32 -4.07 6.43
C GLN A 29 -0.75 -3.97 7.51
N LYS A 30 -1.02 -2.76 8.01
CA LYS A 30 -2.05 -2.50 9.03
C LYS A 30 -3.47 -2.66 8.50
N SER A 31 -3.67 -2.75 7.19
CA SER A 31 -4.98 -3.09 6.61
C SER A 31 -5.39 -4.54 6.89
N PHE A 32 -4.45 -5.43 7.25
CA PHE A 32 -4.76 -6.83 7.56
C PHE A 32 -4.98 -7.05 9.07
N LYS A 33 -5.94 -7.92 9.41
CA LYS A 33 -6.33 -8.23 10.80
C LYS A 33 -5.33 -9.12 11.53
N THR A 34 -4.89 -10.19 10.88
CA THR A 34 -4.12 -11.27 11.52
C THR A 34 -2.68 -11.26 11.04
N GLU A 35 -2.47 -11.54 9.76
CA GLU A 35 -1.14 -11.70 9.18
C GLU A 35 -0.80 -10.55 8.24
N LYS A 36 0.40 -10.01 8.41
CA LYS A 36 0.86 -8.83 7.67
C LYS A 36 1.73 -9.28 6.50
N PRO A 37 1.43 -8.85 5.27
CA PRO A 37 2.27 -9.19 4.13
C PRO A 37 3.67 -8.59 4.30
N PRO A 38 4.75 -9.29 3.87
CA PRO A 38 6.08 -8.71 3.83
C PRO A 38 6.13 -7.50 2.88
N HIS A 39 6.90 -6.46 3.22
CA HIS A 39 7.04 -5.28 2.36
C HIS A 39 7.49 -5.62 0.94
N LYS A 40 8.40 -6.59 0.80
CA LYS A 40 8.86 -7.05 -0.50
C LYS A 40 7.71 -7.58 -1.37
N LEU A 41 6.82 -8.40 -0.81
CA LEU A 41 5.67 -8.94 -1.53
C LEU A 41 4.71 -7.83 -1.98
N ILE A 42 4.51 -6.81 -1.14
CA ILE A 42 3.70 -5.63 -1.50
C ILE A 42 4.32 -4.89 -2.69
N VAL A 43 5.64 -4.69 -2.69
CA VAL A 43 6.36 -4.02 -3.78
C VAL A 43 6.29 -4.85 -5.06
N ASP A 44 6.65 -6.14 -4.99
CA ASP A 44 6.62 -7.04 -6.14
C ASP A 44 5.21 -7.07 -6.78
N PHE A 45 4.16 -7.05 -5.96
CA PHE A 45 2.78 -6.95 -6.42
C PHE A 45 2.49 -5.63 -7.13
N ILE A 46 2.79 -4.48 -6.50
CA ILE A 46 2.57 -3.15 -7.10
C ILE A 46 3.31 -3.02 -8.44
N GLU A 47 4.52 -3.58 -8.54
CA GLU A 47 5.29 -3.58 -9.77
C GLU A 47 4.63 -4.41 -10.87
N SER A 48 4.04 -5.56 -10.52
CA SER A 48 3.35 -6.45 -11.46
C SER A 48 2.04 -5.89 -12.03
N GLN A 49 1.36 -4.99 -11.31
CA GLN A 49 0.04 -4.51 -11.67
C GLN A 49 0.07 -3.30 -12.63
N GLU A 50 1.26 -2.85 -13.06
CA GLU A 50 1.45 -1.68 -13.92
C GLU A 50 0.70 -0.42 -13.42
N ILE A 51 0.52 -0.32 -12.10
CA ILE A 51 -0.23 0.78 -11.47
C ILE A 51 0.55 2.09 -11.71
N GLU A 52 -0.06 2.97 -12.49
CA GLU A 52 0.47 4.32 -12.81
C GLU A 52 0.12 5.35 -11.73
N ILE A 53 -0.99 5.14 -10.99
CA ILE A 53 -1.49 6.05 -9.97
C ILE A 53 -1.27 5.44 -8.58
N GLN A 54 -0.73 6.21 -7.63
CA GLN A 54 -0.57 5.72 -6.26
C GLN A 54 -1.92 5.43 -5.61
N LEU A 55 -2.33 4.15 -5.57
CA LEU A 55 -3.51 3.69 -4.84
C LEU A 55 -3.35 3.90 -3.34
N THR A 56 -4.46 4.03 -2.62
CA THR A 56 -4.44 4.10 -1.17
C THR A 56 -3.90 2.78 -0.56
N PRO A 57 -3.34 2.82 0.66
CA PRO A 57 -2.85 1.61 1.32
C PRO A 57 -3.93 0.54 1.54
N TYR A 58 -5.20 0.94 1.67
CA TYR A 58 -6.30 -0.02 1.84
C TYR A 58 -6.67 -0.67 0.51
N GLU A 59 -6.72 0.09 -0.60
CA GLU A 59 -6.96 -0.46 -1.94
C GLU A 59 -5.90 -1.50 -2.33
N VAL A 60 -4.62 -1.22 -2.08
CA VAL A 60 -3.56 -2.23 -2.33
C VAL A 60 -3.78 -3.49 -1.49
N ALA A 61 -4.23 -3.35 -0.24
CA ALA A 61 -4.52 -4.50 0.61
C ALA A 61 -5.73 -5.32 0.09
N VAL A 62 -6.77 -4.65 -0.40
CA VAL A 62 -7.91 -5.28 -1.09
C VAL A 62 -7.43 -6.05 -2.32
N MET A 63 -6.64 -5.41 -3.19
CA MET A 63 -6.11 -6.07 -4.38
C MET A 63 -5.25 -7.29 -4.05
N LEU A 64 -4.39 -7.21 -3.03
CA LEU A 64 -3.59 -8.35 -2.56
C LEU A 64 -4.48 -9.52 -2.10
N ASN A 65 -5.59 -9.21 -1.43
CA ASN A 65 -6.54 -10.21 -0.95
C ASN A 65 -7.33 -10.84 -2.10
N GLU A 66 -7.91 -10.03 -2.99
CA GLU A 66 -8.75 -10.46 -4.10
C GLU A 66 -7.97 -11.25 -5.16
N ASN A 67 -6.70 -10.90 -5.38
CA ASN A 67 -5.81 -11.64 -6.30
C ASN A 67 -5.21 -12.91 -5.66
N ASN A 68 -5.63 -13.28 -4.43
CA ASN A 68 -5.07 -14.41 -3.66
C ASN A 68 -3.56 -14.35 -3.42
N VAL A 69 -2.94 -13.16 -3.52
CA VAL A 69 -1.51 -12.95 -3.24
C VAL A 69 -1.26 -12.96 -1.73
N TRP A 70 -2.17 -12.37 -0.96
CA TRP A 70 -2.17 -12.43 0.51
C TRP A 70 -3.60 -12.61 1.04
N PRO A 71 -4.12 -13.85 1.05
CA PRO A 71 -5.53 -14.15 1.32
C PRO A 71 -5.87 -14.14 2.82
N HIS A 72 -5.49 -13.08 3.54
CA HIS A 72 -5.79 -12.89 4.96
C HIS A 72 -6.89 -11.86 5.20
N PRO A 73 -7.71 -11.99 6.25
CA PRO A 73 -8.81 -11.06 6.52
C PRO A 73 -8.36 -9.60 6.65
N LEU A 74 -9.09 -8.70 5.99
CA LEU A 74 -8.88 -7.25 6.06
C LEU A 74 -9.64 -6.62 7.25
N ASN A 75 -9.07 -5.53 7.77
CA ASN A 75 -9.76 -4.59 8.65
C ASN A 75 -10.89 -3.89 7.88
N SER A 76 -11.82 -3.26 8.60
CA SER A 76 -12.80 -2.40 7.95
C SER A 76 -12.09 -1.30 7.17
N PRO A 77 -12.65 -0.85 6.03
CA PRO A 77 -12.08 0.28 5.30
C PRO A 77 -11.94 1.47 6.25
N PRO A 78 -10.85 2.26 6.14
CA PRO A 78 -10.76 3.50 6.87
C PRO A 78 -11.99 4.36 6.53
N PRO A 79 -12.52 5.15 7.50
CA PRO A 79 -13.61 6.05 7.20
C PRO A 79 -13.19 6.94 6.03
N ILE A 80 -14.04 7.01 5.01
CA ILE A 80 -13.89 7.99 3.94
C ILE A 80 -14.05 9.34 4.64
N ILE A 81 -12.94 10.04 4.83
CA ILE A 81 -13.00 11.45 5.19
C ILE A 81 -13.46 12.11 3.90
N VAL A 82 -14.78 12.29 3.77
CA VAL A 82 -15.32 13.24 2.81
C VAL A 82 -14.89 14.58 3.38
N ASP A 83 -13.88 15.19 2.77
CA ASP A 83 -13.48 16.54 3.12
C ASP A 83 -14.65 17.44 2.70
N ASP A 84 -15.50 17.84 3.64
CA ASP A 84 -16.55 18.85 3.47
C ASP A 84 -15.93 20.27 3.35
N GLU A 85 -14.75 20.41 2.74
CA GLU A 85 -14.10 21.71 2.47
C GLU A 85 -14.47 22.24 1.07
N ASP A 86 -15.74 22.11 0.66
CA ASP A 86 -16.30 22.91 -0.44
C ASP A 86 -17.79 23.28 -0.17
N VAL A 87 -18.08 23.69 1.07
CA VAL A 87 -19.31 24.40 1.41
C VAL A 87 -19.01 25.59 2.32
N THR A 88 -18.40 26.65 1.77
CA THR A 88 -18.86 28.07 1.83
C THR A 88 -17.81 29.02 1.26
#